data_AF-A0A510X6B3-F1
#
_entry.id   AF-A0A510X6B3-F1
#
_cell.length_a   1.000
_cell.length_b   1.000
_cell.length_c   1.000
_cell.angle_alpha   90.00
_cell.angle_beta   90.00
_cell.angle_gamma   90.00
#
_symmetry.space_group_name_H-M   'P 1'
#
loop_
_entity.id
_entity.type
_entity.pdbx_description
1 polymer ?
#
loop_
_entity_poly.entity_id
_entity_poly.type
_entity_poly.pdbx_seq_one_letter_code
_entity_poly.pdbx_strand_id
1 'polypeptide(L)' 'MEIAQTPRLRLHEFDNGDVPALAAILADPEVMRYSLGGVHDEAQTRRFIAGCRASYAEHGLGAGRHGQRGAGGFLWPEP' A
#
# COMPACT_ATOMS: atom_id res chain seq x y z
N MET A 1 -0.46 1.68 -13.86
CA MET A 1 0.61 2.03 -14.83
C MET A 1 1.71 0.99 -14.71
N GLU A 2 2.25 0.47 -15.80
CA GLU A 2 3.34 -0.51 -15.73
C GLU A 2 4.70 0.18 -15.54
N ILE A 3 5.48 -0.29 -14.56
CA ILE A 3 6.76 0.31 -14.17
C ILE A 3 7.92 -0.49 -14.77
N ALA A 4 7.90 -1.82 -14.65
CA ALA A 4 8.94 -2.69 -15.16
C ALA A 4 8.44 -4.12 -15.37
N GLN A 5 9.12 -4.87 -16.23
CA GLN A 5 8.82 -6.29 -16.47
C GLN A 5 10.10 -7.12 -16.54
N THR A 6 9.99 -8.37 -16.09
CA THR A 6 10.99 -9.43 -16.24
C THR A 6 10.27 -10.68 -16.76
N PRO A 7 10.99 -11.75 -17.17
CA PRO A 7 10.34 -12.98 -17.65
C PRO A 7 9.37 -13.64 -16.67
N ARG A 8 9.49 -13.36 -15.37
CA ARG A 8 8.66 -13.98 -14.32
C ARG A 8 7.80 -13.01 -13.51
N LEU A 9 8.00 -11.70 -13.67
CA LEU A 9 7.36 -10.70 -12.82
C LEU A 9 7.02 -9.45 -13.62
N ARG A 10 5.84 -8.89 -13.36
CA ARG A 10 5.46 -7.54 -13.77
C ARG A 10 5.32 -6.68 -12.53
N LEU A 11 5.89 -5.47 -12.60
CA LEU A 11 5.76 -4.45 -11.58
C LEU A 11 4.92 -3.31 -12.17
N HIS A 12 3.80 -3.02 -11.52
CA HIS A 12 2.91 -1.92 -11.88
C HIS A 12 2.50 -1.15 -10.62
N GLU A 13 2.11 0.11 -10.82
CA GLU A 13 1.44 0.89 -9.78
C GLU A 13 0.12 0.24 -9.40
N PHE A 14 -0.14 0.12 -8.10
CA PHE A 14 -1.41 -0.40 -7.61
C PHE A 14 -2.61 0.38 -8.13
N ASP A 15 -3.65 -0.36 -8.49
CA ASP A 15 -4.97 0.18 -8.81
C ASP A 15 -6.10 -0.55 -8.05
N ASN A 16 -7.34 -0.14 -8.28
CA ASN A 16 -8.49 -0.70 -7.56
C ASN A 16 -8.77 -2.17 -7.90
N GLY A 17 -8.26 -2.68 -9.02
CA GLY A 17 -8.34 -4.08 -9.42
C GLY A 17 -7.42 -4.99 -8.59
N ASP A 18 -6.36 -4.44 -7.98
CA ASP A 18 -5.47 -5.20 -7.10
C ASP A 18 -6.08 -5.44 -5.70
N VAL A 19 -7.16 -4.73 -5.34
CA VAL A 19 -7.78 -4.79 -4.00
C VAL A 19 -8.11 -6.22 -3.57
N PRO A 20 -8.79 -7.08 -4.35
CA PRO A 20 -9.18 -8.40 -3.86
C PRO A 20 -7.97 -9.30 -3.56
N ALA A 21 -6.96 -9.28 -4.44
CA ALA A 21 -5.76 -10.09 -4.28
C ALA A 21 -4.88 -9.56 -3.13
N LEU A 22 -4.72 -8.24 -3.05
CA LEU A 22 -3.92 -7.60 -2.01
C LEU A 22 -4.59 -7.73 -0.64
N ALA A 23 -5.92 -7.61 -0.56
CA ALA A 23 -6.65 -7.76 0.70
C ALA A 23 -6.50 -9.17 1.27
N ALA A 24 -6.49 -10.21 0.43
CA ALA A 24 -6.24 -11.57 0.90
C ALA A 24 -4.84 -11.73 1.53
N ILE A 25 -3.83 -11.07 0.96
CA ILE A 25 -2.45 -11.09 1.48
C ILE A 25 -2.34 -10.28 2.77
N LEU A 26 -2.92 -9.07 2.81
CA LEU A 26 -2.82 -8.19 3.97
C LEU A 26 -3.75 -8.60 5.12
N ALA A 27 -4.74 -9.44 4.87
CA ALA A 27 -5.56 -10.05 5.92
C ALA A 27 -4.86 -11.20 6.65
N ASP A 28 -3.76 -11.74 6.09
CA ASP A 28 -3.05 -12.88 6.66
C ASP A 28 -2.16 -12.43 7.84
N PRO A 29 -2.41 -12.92 9.08
CA PRO A 29 -1.61 -12.58 10.25
C PRO A 29 -0.16 -13.05 10.18
N GLU A 30 0.15 -14.09 9.41
CA GLU A 30 1.53 -14.55 9.21
C GLU A 30 2.30 -13.56 8.33
N VAL A 31 1.67 -13.08 7.25
CA VAL A 31 2.24 -12.04 6.38
C VAL A 31 2.43 -10.73 7.14
N MET A 32 1.43 -10.35 7.94
CA MET A 32 1.42 -9.07 8.65
C MET A 32 2.09 -9.10 10.02
N ARG A 33 2.70 -10.24 10.43
CA ARG A 33 3.31 -10.43 11.76
C ARG A 33 4.29 -9.32 12.15
N TYR A 34 5.05 -8.81 11.19
CA TYR A 34 6.03 -7.74 11.40
C TYR A 34 5.58 -6.38 10.86
N SER A 35 4.33 -6.29 10.39
CA SER A 35 3.73 -5.02 10.02
C SER A 35 3.38 -4.22 11.28
N LEU A 36 3.67 -2.93 11.26
CA LEU A 36 3.32 -2.01 12.36
C LEU A 36 1.80 -1.84 12.51
N GLY A 37 1.04 -2.20 11.48
CA GLY A 37 -0.37 -1.87 11.34
C GLY A 37 -1.38 -2.98 11.62
N GLY A 38 -0.91 -4.18 11.96
CA GLY A 38 -1.76 -5.38 12.02
C GLY A 38 -2.31 -5.79 10.65
N VAL A 39 -3.24 -6.74 10.66
CA VAL A 39 -3.92 -7.22 9.44
C VAL A 39 -4.89 -6.18 8.90
N HIS A 40 -5.11 -6.21 7.59
CA HIS A 40 -6.06 -5.33 6.90
C HIS A 40 -7.31 -6.06 6.44
N ASP A 41 -8.45 -5.40 6.61
CA ASP A 41 -9.66 -5.70 5.86
C ASP A 41 -9.61 -5.08 4.44
N GLU A 42 -10.65 -5.35 3.64
CA GLU A 42 -10.75 -4.83 2.28
C GLU A 42 -10.79 -3.29 2.23
N ALA A 43 -11.49 -2.65 3.18
CA ALA A 43 -11.62 -1.20 3.22
C ALA A 43 -10.29 -0.51 3.58
N GLN A 44 -9.53 -1.09 4.52
CA GLN A 44 -8.17 -0.69 4.86
C GLN A 44 -7.23 -0.88 3.66
N THR A 45 -7.35 -1.99 2.93
CA THR A 45 -6.58 -2.24 1.71
C THR A 45 -6.87 -1.20 0.63
N ARG A 46 -8.13 -0.81 0.43
CA ARG A 46 -8.50 0.28 -0.50
C ARG A 46 -7.87 1.61 -0.10
N ARG A 47 -7.86 1.94 1.20
CA ARG A 47 -7.20 3.16 1.71
C ARG A 47 -5.69 3.11 1.52
N PHE A 48 -5.07 1.96 1.74
CA PHE A 48 -3.65 1.74 1.48
C PHE A 48 -3.28 2.01 0.01
N ILE A 49 -4.03 1.41 -0.93
CA ILE A 49 -3.81 1.64 -2.37
C ILE A 49 -4.00 3.12 -2.73
N ALA A 50 -5.00 3.79 -2.17
CA ALA A 50 -5.18 5.23 -2.38
C ALA A 50 -3.95 6.05 -1.92
N GLY A 51 -3.38 5.71 -0.76
CA GLY A 51 -2.14 6.31 -0.26
C GLY A 51 -0.94 6.04 -1.18
N CYS A 52 -0.79 4.81 -1.67
CA CYS A 52 0.26 4.45 -2.64
C CYS A 52 0.12 5.28 -3.93
N ARG A 53 -1.10 5.39 -4.47
CA ARG A 53 -1.38 6.17 -5.69
C ARG A 53 -1.07 7.65 -5.53
N ALA A 54 -1.41 8.24 -4.38
CA ALA A 54 -1.01 9.60 -4.07
C ALA A 54 0.52 9.75 -4.05
N SER A 55 1.24 8.78 -3.48
CA SER A 55 2.71 8.77 -3.46
C SER A 55 3.33 8.64 -4.86
N TYR A 56 2.76 7.81 -5.74
CA TYR A 56 3.24 7.68 -7.12
C TYR A 56 3.08 9.00 -7.87
N ALA A 57 1.94 9.66 -7.72
CA ALA A 57 1.68 10.95 -8.34
C ALA A 57 2.64 12.06 -7.85
N GLU A 58 3.09 12.00 -6.60
CA GLU A 58 3.97 13.02 -6.01
C GLU A 58 5.47 12.78 -6.29
N HIS A 59 5.90 11.51 -6.39
CA HIS A 59 7.33 11.16 -6.37
C HIS A 59 7.80 10.25 -7.52
N GLY A 60 6.91 9.77 -8.40
CA GLY A 60 7.26 8.95 -9.57
C GLY A 60 7.56 7.48 -9.28
N LEU A 61 8.03 7.11 -8.07
CA LEU A 61 8.16 5.73 -7.57
C LEU A 61 7.87 5.71 -6.06
N GLY A 62 7.05 4.76 -5.60
CA GLY A 62 6.55 4.73 -4.22
C GLY A 62 7.12 3.61 -3.36
N ALA A 63 7.84 3.99 -2.31
CA ALA A 63 7.67 3.41 -0.98
C ALA A 63 7.05 4.53 -0.13
N GLY A 64 6.10 4.17 0.74
CA GLY A 64 5.11 5.06 1.34
C GLY A 64 5.57 6.48 1.72
N ARG A 65 4.64 7.44 1.59
CA ARG A 65 4.79 8.83 2.01
C ARG A 65 5.51 8.92 3.36
N HIS A 66 6.68 9.56 3.36
CA HIS A 66 7.44 9.87 4.55
C HIS A 66 6.69 10.97 5.33
N GLY A 67 6.22 10.66 6.53
CA GLY A 67 5.66 11.67 7.42
C GLY A 67 6.75 12.65 7.89
N GLN A 68 6.65 13.93 7.53
CA GLN A 68 7.45 14.96 8.18
C GLN A 68 7.03 15.08 9.64
N ARG A 69 8.00 14.92 10.55
CA ARG A 69 7.83 15.20 11.98
C ARG A 69 7.77 16.72 12.15
N GLY A 70 6.58 17.30 12.01
CA GLY A 70 6.41 18.75 12.21
C GLY A 70 5.14 19.41 11.67
N ALA A 71 4.06 18.71 11.33
CA ALA A 71 2.71 19.28 11.21
C ALA A 71 1.71 18.13 11.07
N GLY A 72 0.54 18.24 11.69
CA GLY A 72 -0.35 17.12 11.98
C GLY A 72 -0.82 16.29 10.79
N GLY A 73 -0.64 14.97 10.92
CA GLY A 73 -1.62 13.95 10.51
C GLY A 73 -1.42 13.26 9.16
N PHE A 74 -0.77 12.08 9.17
CA PHE A 74 -1.38 10.81 8.74
C PHE A 74 -0.44 9.66 9.14
N LEU A 75 -0.53 9.26 10.41
CA LEU A 75 -0.14 7.92 10.81
C LEU A 75 -1.28 7.00 10.41
N TRP A 76 -0.91 5.83 9.92
CA TRP A 76 -1.75 4.64 9.74
C TRP A 76 -3.06 4.69 10.55
N PRO A 77 -4.24 4.43 9.95
CA PRO A 77 -5.45 4.32 10.74
C PRO A 77 -5.30 3.11 11.67
N GLU A 78 -4.99 3.39 12.93
CA GLU A 78 -5.11 2.48 14.05
C GLU A 78 -6.54 1.87 14.08
N PRO A 79 -6.69 0.64 14.61
CA PRO A 79 -7.97 -0.09 14.62
C PRO A 79 -9.13 0.66 15.31
#